data_AF-A0A2E4XLT9-F1
#
_entry.id   AF-A0A2E4XLT9-F1
#
_cell.length_a   1.000
_cell.length_b   1.000
_cell.length_c   1.000
_cell.angle_alpha   90.00
_cell.angle_beta   90.00
_cell.angle_gamma   90.00
#
_symmetry.space_group_name_H-M   'P 1'
#
loop_
_entity.id
_entity.type
_entity.pdbx_description
1 polymer ?
#
loop_
_entity_poly.entity_id
_entity_poly.type
_entity_poly.pdbx_seq_one_letter_code
_entity_poly.pdbx_strand_id
1 'polypeptide(L)'
;MENIDLTKYNCNYELQFVQLMVEVLKPYIEFQSFDTENKQVNLAGESVPKKGLRVFLKKENGIQESIDENEFIQFIQVDFSTIRNELKKKYNNELIKENKLKKQFDTITRGNMGPYGGRSKPHDMSKTEYDEKMEYYGYLHKITINPPQPHPPSEYEKKIRSIDCSRCRLENIGKICYERTKTIQDVLRFLNNVKDHYNFDKSIT
;
A
#
# COMPACT_ATOMS: atom_id res chain seq x y z
N MET A 1 -1.90 -1.44 -2.83
CA MET A 1 -0.72 -1.84 -2.06
C MET A 1 -1.20 -2.39 -0.72
N GLU A 2 -1.81 -3.57 -0.73
CA GLU A 2 -2.54 -4.08 0.44
C GLU A 2 -1.67 -5.00 1.30
N ASN A 3 -1.71 -4.76 2.61
CA ASN A 3 -1.28 -5.66 3.69
C ASN A 3 0.13 -6.28 3.62
N ILE A 4 1.11 -5.53 3.14
CA ILE A 4 2.52 -5.90 3.34
C ILE A 4 2.91 -5.59 4.78
N ASP A 5 3.23 -6.64 5.54
CA ASP A 5 3.74 -6.54 6.91
C ASP A 5 5.26 -6.33 6.89
N LEU A 6 5.67 -5.08 7.06
CA LEU A 6 7.09 -4.69 7.05
C LEU A 6 7.91 -5.36 8.15
N THR A 7 7.28 -5.82 9.25
CA THR A 7 8.02 -6.45 10.36
C THR A 7 8.60 -7.82 9.99
N LYS A 8 8.12 -8.42 8.90
CA LYS A 8 8.62 -9.69 8.36
C LYS A 8 9.92 -9.55 7.56
N TYR A 9 10.36 -8.33 7.29
CA TYR A 9 11.50 -8.06 6.41
C TYR A 9 12.56 -7.22 7.15
N ASN A 10 13.74 -7.79 7.35
CA ASN A 10 14.94 -7.07 7.72
C ASN A 10 15.66 -6.58 6.45
N CYS A 11 15.34 -5.34 6.07
CA CYS A 11 15.82 -4.72 4.84
C CYS A 11 17.34 -4.40 4.83
N ASN A 12 18.06 -4.67 5.92
CA ASN A 12 19.53 -4.67 5.91
C ASN A 12 20.09 -5.85 5.11
N TYR A 13 19.32 -6.93 4.97
CA TYR A 13 19.68 -8.07 4.14
C TYR A 13 19.12 -7.92 2.72
N GLU A 14 20.01 -7.99 1.73
CA GLU A 14 19.69 -7.80 0.31
C GLU A 14 18.51 -8.67 -0.16
N LEU A 15 18.52 -9.95 0.18
CA LEU A 15 17.49 -10.91 -0.25
C LEU A 15 16.10 -10.56 0.31
N GLN A 16 16.03 -10.14 1.58
CA GLN A 16 14.76 -9.74 2.20
C GLN A 16 14.25 -8.39 1.67
N PHE A 17 15.16 -7.48 1.33
CA PHE A 17 14.82 -6.26 0.59
C PHE A 17 14.23 -6.61 -0.79
N VAL A 18 14.85 -7.54 -1.52
CA VAL A 18 14.35 -7.95 -2.84
C VAL A 18 12.94 -8.56 -2.74
N GLN A 19 12.73 -9.47 -1.79
CA GLN A 19 11.41 -10.06 -1.53
C GLN A 19 10.34 -9.01 -1.21
N LEU A 20 10.67 -8.04 -0.33
CA LEU A 20 9.77 -6.95 0.00
C LEU A 20 9.42 -6.14 -1.24
N MET A 21 10.40 -5.74 -2.03
CA MET A 21 10.18 -4.92 -3.22
C MET A 21 9.38 -5.66 -4.29
N VAL A 22 9.61 -6.96 -4.50
CA VAL A 22 8.80 -7.77 -5.42
C VAL A 22 7.33 -7.78 -4.99
N GLU A 23 7.04 -7.99 -3.71
CA GLU A 23 5.65 -7.94 -3.19
C GLU A 23 5.03 -6.54 -3.30
N VAL A 24 5.82 -5.49 -3.03
CA VAL A 24 5.44 -4.09 -3.20
C VAL A 24 5.07 -3.76 -4.65
N LEU A 25 5.85 -4.26 -5.60
CA LEU A 25 5.73 -3.97 -7.02
C LEU A 25 4.71 -4.88 -7.72
N LYS A 26 4.35 -6.02 -7.14
CA LYS A 26 3.40 -7.03 -7.68
C LYS A 26 2.09 -6.49 -8.27
N PRO A 27 1.48 -5.40 -7.73
CA PRO A 27 0.29 -4.81 -8.34
C PRO A 27 0.57 -4.15 -9.71
N TYR A 28 1.82 -3.76 -9.95
CA TYR A 28 2.24 -2.96 -11.10
C TYR A 28 3.17 -3.72 -12.05
N ILE A 29 3.98 -4.63 -11.53
CA ILE A 29 4.99 -5.38 -12.28
C ILE A 29 4.80 -6.87 -12.05
N GLU A 30 5.00 -7.65 -13.12
CA GLU A 30 5.15 -9.09 -13.08
C GLU A 30 6.55 -9.49 -13.53
N PHE A 31 7.18 -10.36 -12.74
CA PHE A 31 8.46 -10.96 -13.07
C PHE A 31 8.21 -12.41 -13.51
N GLN A 32 8.59 -12.76 -14.74
CA GLN A 32 8.44 -14.11 -15.28
C GLN A 32 9.80 -14.68 -15.68
N SER A 33 10.18 -15.80 -15.06
CA SER A 33 11.34 -16.57 -15.49
C SER A 33 11.03 -17.33 -16.79
N PHE A 34 12.01 -17.42 -17.69
CA PHE A 34 11.95 -18.31 -18.85
C PHE A 34 13.19 -19.20 -18.91
N ASP A 35 13.00 -20.42 -19.42
CA ASP A 35 14.06 -21.38 -19.72
C ASP A 35 13.82 -21.88 -21.14
N THR A 36 14.68 -21.47 -22.07
CA THR A 36 14.67 -21.95 -23.46
C THR A 36 15.72 -23.04 -23.61
N GLU A 37 15.24 -24.27 -23.86
CA GLU A 37 16.10 -25.46 -23.99
C GLU A 37 17.16 -25.33 -25.11
N ASN A 38 16.89 -24.49 -26.12
CA ASN A 38 17.78 -24.23 -27.25
C ASN A 38 18.26 -22.78 -27.26
N LYS A 39 19.55 -22.56 -27.60
CA LYS A 39 20.09 -21.24 -27.94
C LYS A 39 19.25 -20.69 -29.11
N GLN A 40 18.32 -19.79 -28.81
CA GLN A 40 17.65 -19.02 -29.85
C GLN A 40 18.59 -17.89 -30.27
N VAL A 41 18.78 -17.76 -31.58
CA VAL A 41 19.43 -16.60 -32.16
C VAL A 41 18.29 -15.69 -32.58
N ASN A 42 18.29 -14.43 -32.13
CA ASN A 42 17.28 -13.48 -32.59
C ASN A 42 17.49 -13.17 -34.10
N LEU A 43 16.53 -12.51 -34.74
CA LEU A 43 16.63 -12.09 -36.15
C LEU A 43 17.87 -11.22 -36.45
N ALA A 44 18.50 -10.64 -35.41
CA ALA A 44 19.71 -9.82 -35.49
C ALA A 44 21.02 -10.62 -35.29
N GLY A 45 20.97 -11.94 -35.09
CA GLY A 45 22.17 -12.78 -34.94
C GLY A 45 22.73 -12.85 -33.51
N GLU A 46 22.07 -12.23 -32.52
CA GLU A 46 22.52 -12.23 -31.13
C GLU A 46 22.03 -13.48 -30.39
N SER A 47 22.88 -14.02 -29.51
CA SER A 47 22.51 -15.16 -28.68
C SER A 47 21.52 -14.73 -27.60
N VAL A 48 20.29 -15.23 -27.67
CA VAL A 48 19.33 -15.08 -26.59
C VAL A 48 19.77 -15.98 -25.43
N PRO A 49 19.88 -15.45 -24.20
CA PRO A 49 20.27 -16.25 -23.04
C PRO A 49 19.28 -17.41 -22.84
N LYS A 50 19.81 -18.61 -22.54
CA LYS A 50 19.00 -19.83 -22.32
C LYS A 50 18.03 -19.71 -21.14
N LYS A 51 18.37 -18.86 -20.17
CA LYS A 51 17.51 -18.54 -19.04
C LYS A 51 17.53 -17.05 -18.80
N GLY A 52 16.41 -16.52 -18.36
CA GLY A 52 16.35 -15.11 -18.00
C GLY A 52 15.05 -14.75 -17.32
N LEU A 53 14.93 -13.45 -17.05
CA LEU A 53 13.77 -12.84 -16.46
C LEU A 53 13.17 -11.87 -17.47
N ARG A 54 11.88 -12.00 -17.74
CA ARG A 54 11.09 -10.98 -18.41
C ARG A 54 10.33 -10.18 -17.37
N VAL A 55 10.29 -8.87 -17.57
CA VAL A 55 9.57 -7.95 -16.70
C VAL A 55 8.38 -7.43 -17.49
N PHE A 56 7.20 -7.49 -16.91
CA PHE A 56 5.97 -7.00 -17.52
C PHE A 56 5.35 -5.90 -16.67
N LEU A 57 5.04 -4.77 -17.28
CA LEU A 57 4.24 -3.72 -16.67
C LEU A 57 2.75 -4.05 -16.82
N LYS A 58 2.02 -4.03 -15.72
CA LYS A 58 0.56 -4.23 -15.67
C LYS A 58 -0.12 -2.89 -15.90
N LYS A 59 -0.86 -2.76 -17.00
CA LYS A 59 -1.71 -1.60 -17.28
C LYS A 59 -3.10 -1.78 -16.67
N GLU A 60 -3.79 -0.66 -16.40
CA GLU A 60 -5.12 -0.65 -15.76
C GLU A 60 -6.18 -1.43 -16.55
N ASN A 61 -5.98 -1.59 -17.86
CA ASN A 61 -6.85 -2.35 -18.75
C ASN A 61 -6.58 -3.87 -18.73
N GLY A 62 -5.71 -4.36 -17.84
CA GLY A 62 -5.33 -5.76 -17.75
C GLY A 62 -4.32 -6.23 -18.79
N ILE A 63 -3.85 -5.33 -19.68
CA ILE A 63 -2.81 -5.64 -20.66
C ILE A 63 -1.46 -5.65 -19.94
N GLN A 64 -0.65 -6.67 -20.24
CA GLN A 64 0.73 -6.76 -19.82
C GLN A 64 1.65 -6.35 -20.97
N GLU A 65 2.54 -5.40 -20.70
CA GLU A 65 3.54 -4.94 -21.66
C GLU A 65 4.92 -5.39 -21.19
N SER A 66 5.64 -6.13 -22.04
CA SER A 66 7.04 -6.50 -21.74
C SER A 66 7.87 -5.22 -21.78
N ILE A 67 8.63 -4.99 -20.72
CA ILE A 67 9.50 -3.82 -20.61
C ILE A 67 10.97 -4.21 -20.58
N ASP A 68 11.83 -3.36 -21.12
CA ASP A 68 13.28 -3.51 -21.08
C ASP A 68 13.90 -2.94 -19.78
N GLU A 69 15.22 -2.99 -19.67
CA GLU A 69 15.92 -2.49 -18.47
C GLU A 69 15.79 -0.97 -18.29
N ASN A 70 15.78 -0.19 -19.38
CA ASN A 70 15.65 1.27 -19.33
C ASN A 70 14.24 1.67 -18.88
N GLU A 71 13.22 1.01 -19.42
CA GLU A 71 11.84 1.19 -19.03
C GLU A 71 11.61 0.78 -17.57
N PHE A 72 12.25 -0.30 -17.12
CA PHE A 72 12.21 -0.71 -15.71
C PHE A 72 12.89 0.32 -14.78
N ILE A 73 14.04 0.88 -15.17
CA ILE A 73 14.71 1.96 -14.44
C ILE A 73 13.78 3.17 -14.31
N GLN A 74 13.21 3.60 -15.43
CA GLN A 74 12.28 4.72 -15.48
C GLN A 74 11.08 4.49 -14.55
N PHE A 75 10.52 3.27 -14.59
CA PHE A 75 9.40 2.93 -13.72
C PHE A 75 9.76 3.03 -12.23
N ILE A 76 10.87 2.44 -11.80
CA ILE A 76 11.28 2.44 -10.39
C ILE A 76 11.60 3.85 -9.89
N GLN A 77 12.33 4.63 -10.70
CA GLN A 77 12.83 5.94 -10.26
C GLN A 77 11.78 7.04 -10.37
N VAL A 78 10.86 6.96 -11.33
CA VAL A 78 9.90 8.04 -11.65
C VAL A 78 8.47 7.60 -11.38
N ASP A 79 7.98 6.59 -12.09
CA ASP A 79 6.55 6.26 -12.08
C ASP A 79 6.10 5.74 -10.73
N PHE A 80 6.88 4.86 -10.11
CA PHE A 80 6.57 4.31 -8.79
C PHE A 80 6.54 5.40 -7.70
N SER A 81 7.41 6.40 -7.80
CA SER A 81 7.38 7.57 -6.90
C SER A 81 6.09 8.39 -7.09
N THR A 82 5.68 8.60 -8.34
CA THR A 82 4.42 9.28 -8.68
C THR A 82 3.21 8.55 -8.14
N ILE A 83 3.10 7.24 -8.39
CA ILE A 83 2.03 6.36 -7.88
C ILE A 83 1.94 6.46 -6.35
N ARG A 84 3.08 6.41 -5.66
CA ARG A 84 3.12 6.54 -4.19
C ARG A 84 2.60 7.91 -3.73
N ASN A 85 2.97 8.99 -4.41
CA ASN A 85 2.50 10.32 -4.05
C ASN A 85 0.98 10.47 -4.25
N GLU A 86 0.44 9.89 -5.32
CA GLU A 86 -1.00 9.87 -5.57
C GLU A 86 -1.77 9.07 -4.52
N LEU A 87 -1.28 7.89 -4.16
CA LEU A 87 -1.85 7.08 -3.07
C LEU A 87 -1.81 7.83 -1.73
N LYS A 88 -0.70 8.51 -1.43
CA LYS A 88 -0.59 9.34 -0.21
C LYS A 88 -1.64 10.45 -0.21
N LYS A 89 -1.83 11.13 -1.34
CA LYS A 89 -2.85 12.18 -1.49
C LYS A 89 -4.25 11.61 -1.30
N LYS A 90 -4.54 10.43 -1.87
CA LYS A 90 -5.81 9.70 -1.66
C LYS A 90 -6.08 9.45 -0.17
N TYR A 91 -5.13 8.86 0.56
CA TYR A 91 -5.31 8.58 1.99
C TYR A 91 -5.49 9.86 2.82
N ASN A 92 -4.74 10.92 2.53
CA ASN A 92 -4.91 12.21 3.21
C ASN A 92 -6.30 12.82 2.94
N ASN A 93 -6.79 12.74 1.70
CA ASN A 93 -8.13 13.22 1.35
C ASN A 93 -9.23 12.42 2.06
N GLU A 94 -9.09 11.09 2.13
CA GLU A 94 -10.01 10.23 2.88
C GLU A 94 -10.03 10.60 4.37
N LEU A 95 -8.86 10.80 4.98
CA LEU A 95 -8.74 11.22 6.38
C LEU A 95 -9.42 12.59 6.64
N ILE A 96 -9.18 13.57 5.77
CA ILE A 96 -9.81 14.90 5.84
C ILE A 96 -11.33 14.78 5.73
N LYS A 97 -11.82 13.96 4.79
CA LYS A 97 -13.25 13.72 4.58
C LYS A 97 -13.91 13.12 5.83
N GLU A 98 -13.33 12.06 6.39
CA GLU A 98 -13.86 11.41 7.60
C GLU A 98 -13.91 12.38 8.81
N ASN A 99 -12.85 13.15 9.01
CA ASN A 99 -12.80 14.14 10.09
C ASN A 99 -13.81 15.28 9.87
N LYS A 100 -14.02 15.71 8.63
CA LYS A 100 -15.03 16.72 8.28
C LYS A 100 -16.44 16.21 8.55
N LEU A 101 -16.75 14.96 8.19
CA LEU A 101 -18.05 14.33 8.45
C LEU A 101 -18.32 14.24 9.95
N LYS A 102 -17.33 13.79 10.74
CA LYS A 102 -17.45 13.75 12.21
C LYS A 102 -17.69 15.15 12.79
N LYS A 103 -16.90 16.15 12.35
CA LYS A 103 -17.06 17.53 12.81
C LYS A 103 -18.44 18.09 12.48
N GLN A 104 -18.97 17.83 11.28
CA GLN A 104 -20.31 18.22 10.89
C GLN A 104 -21.37 17.58 11.80
N PHE A 105 -21.24 16.27 12.05
CA PHE A 105 -22.14 15.55 12.96
C PHE A 105 -22.05 16.09 14.39
N ASP A 106 -20.86 16.34 14.92
CA ASP A 106 -20.69 16.94 16.25
C ASP A 106 -21.31 18.33 16.35
N THR A 107 -21.14 19.16 15.33
CA THR A 107 -21.72 20.52 15.29
C THR A 107 -23.25 20.48 15.36
N ILE A 108 -23.91 19.61 14.57
CA ILE A 108 -25.37 19.56 14.54
C ILE A 108 -25.97 18.88 15.78
N THR A 109 -25.22 17.98 16.44
CA THR A 109 -25.73 17.21 17.59
C THR A 109 -25.42 17.86 18.94
N ARG A 110 -24.32 18.64 19.07
CA ARG A 110 -24.00 19.41 20.29
C ARG A 110 -24.59 20.81 20.29
N GLY A 111 -24.82 21.41 19.12
CA GLY A 111 -25.19 22.82 19.00
C GLY A 111 -24.17 23.74 19.68
N ASN A 112 -24.66 24.84 20.28
CA ASN A 112 -23.82 25.84 20.96
C ASN A 112 -23.44 25.47 22.42
N MET A 113 -23.67 24.23 22.86
CA MET A 113 -23.56 23.83 24.26
C MET A 113 -22.11 23.62 24.76
N GLY A 114 -21.10 23.91 23.95
CA GLY A 114 -19.70 23.77 24.33
C GLY A 114 -19.28 22.31 24.64
N PRO A 115 -18.14 22.09 25.32
CA PRO A 115 -17.60 20.74 25.56
C PRO A 115 -18.39 19.92 26.60
N TYR A 116 -19.21 20.58 27.42
CA TYR A 116 -20.01 19.95 28.50
C TYR A 116 -21.47 19.67 28.10
N GLY A 117 -21.88 20.08 26.89
CA GLY A 117 -23.20 19.81 26.36
C GLY A 117 -23.44 18.35 26.01
N GLY A 118 -24.65 17.86 26.31
CA GLY A 118 -25.14 16.58 25.79
C GLY A 118 -25.27 16.58 24.27
N ARG A 119 -25.28 15.39 23.66
CA ARG A 119 -25.60 15.23 22.23
C ARG A 119 -27.09 14.96 22.09
N SER A 120 -27.74 15.69 21.19
CA SER A 120 -29.18 15.55 20.90
C SER A 120 -29.40 15.23 19.43
N LYS A 121 -30.47 14.50 19.13
CA LYS A 121 -30.90 14.22 17.77
C LYS A 121 -31.36 15.53 17.10
N PRO A 122 -30.80 15.93 15.95
CA PRO A 122 -31.30 17.07 15.19
C PRO A 122 -32.74 16.82 14.71
N HIS A 123 -33.52 17.89 14.57
CA HIS A 123 -34.91 17.80 14.10
C HIS A 123 -34.98 17.15 12.71
N ASP A 124 -34.12 17.58 11.80
CA ASP A 124 -34.14 17.18 10.38
C ASP A 124 -33.46 15.85 10.08
N MET A 125 -32.91 15.19 11.11
CA MET A 125 -32.27 13.88 10.99
C MET A 125 -33.21 12.77 11.48
N SER A 126 -33.30 11.67 10.73
CA SER A 126 -34.07 10.50 11.16
C SER A 126 -33.45 9.88 12.43
N LYS A 127 -34.27 9.21 13.25
CA LYS A 127 -33.78 8.54 14.46
C LYS A 127 -32.77 7.44 14.12
N THR A 128 -33.05 6.64 13.10
CA THR A 128 -32.17 5.58 12.61
C THR A 128 -30.81 6.11 12.19
N GLU A 129 -30.78 7.14 11.33
CA GLU A 129 -29.51 7.75 10.87
C GLU A 129 -28.69 8.34 12.03
N TYR A 130 -29.37 8.96 13.01
CA TYR A 130 -28.70 9.49 14.19
C TYR A 130 -28.08 8.38 15.04
N ASP A 131 -28.82 7.30 15.31
CA ASP A 131 -28.35 6.19 16.13
C ASP A 131 -27.19 5.45 15.45
N GLU A 132 -27.27 5.20 14.14
CA GLU A 132 -26.17 4.63 13.34
C GLU A 132 -24.91 5.49 13.41
N LYS A 133 -25.03 6.82 13.30
CA LYS A 133 -23.87 7.74 13.40
C LYS A 133 -23.33 7.80 14.83
N MET A 134 -24.19 7.79 15.84
CA MET A 134 -23.77 7.75 17.24
C MET A 134 -23.00 6.46 17.56
N GLU A 135 -23.41 5.33 16.98
CA GLU A 135 -22.69 4.05 17.08
C GLU A 135 -21.36 4.12 16.33
N TYR A 136 -21.38 4.53 15.06
CA TYR A 136 -20.19 4.64 14.21
C TYR A 136 -19.08 5.48 14.86
N TYR A 137 -19.44 6.63 15.46
CA TYR A 137 -18.50 7.51 16.15
C TYR A 137 -18.20 7.11 17.61
N GLY A 138 -18.80 6.03 18.13
CA GLY A 138 -18.51 5.50 19.47
C GLY A 138 -19.15 6.27 20.63
N TYR A 139 -20.22 7.04 20.38
CA TYR A 139 -20.86 7.87 21.40
C TYR A 139 -21.84 7.13 22.30
N LEU A 140 -22.38 5.97 21.87
CA LEU A 140 -23.35 5.18 22.64
C LEU A 140 -22.74 4.39 23.82
N HIS A 141 -21.42 4.25 23.89
CA HIS A 141 -20.77 3.24 24.76
C HIS A 141 -20.31 3.72 26.15
N LYS A 142 -20.78 4.88 26.64
CA LYS A 142 -20.49 5.31 28.01
C LYS A 142 -21.51 4.79 29.02
N ILE A 143 -21.41 3.51 29.37
CA ILE A 143 -21.95 3.00 30.63
C ILE A 143 -20.75 2.62 31.50
N THR A 144 -20.59 3.37 32.59
CA THR A 144 -19.58 3.20 33.63
C THR A 144 -19.76 1.84 34.30
N ILE A 145 -19.06 0.81 33.81
CA ILE A 145 -18.84 -0.42 34.57
C ILE A 145 -17.51 -0.23 35.30
N ASN A 146 -17.53 -0.38 36.62
CA ASN A 146 -16.32 -0.43 37.44
C ASN A 146 -15.93 -1.90 37.68
N PRO A 147 -14.70 -2.32 37.38
CA PRO A 147 -13.60 -1.53 36.80
C PRO A 147 -13.83 -1.22 35.31
N PRO A 148 -13.34 -0.07 34.81
CA PRO A 148 -13.49 0.32 33.41
C PRO A 148 -12.83 -0.72 32.52
N GLN A 149 -13.64 -1.53 31.85
CA GLN A 149 -13.13 -2.41 30.82
C GLN A 149 -12.71 -1.57 29.60
N PRO A 150 -11.62 -1.94 28.91
CA PRO A 150 -11.25 -1.27 27.67
C PRO A 150 -12.40 -1.44 26.67
N HIS A 151 -13.06 -0.33 26.33
CA HIS A 151 -14.10 -0.36 25.32
C HIS A 151 -13.46 -0.71 23.96
N PRO A 152 -14.11 -1.57 23.16
CA PRO A 152 -13.64 -1.85 21.82
C PRO A 152 -13.63 -0.56 21.00
N PRO A 153 -12.66 -0.38 20.09
CA PRO A 153 -12.61 0.79 19.23
C PRO A 153 -13.88 0.85 18.36
N SER A 154 -14.42 2.05 18.21
CA SER A 154 -15.54 2.33 17.31
C SER A 154 -15.15 2.09 15.84
N GLU A 155 -16.14 1.91 14.97
CA GLU A 155 -15.91 1.76 13.53
C GLU A 155 -15.18 2.97 12.92
N TYR A 156 -15.49 4.18 13.38
CA TYR A 156 -14.74 5.38 13.03
C TYR A 156 -13.26 5.28 13.44
N GLU A 157 -12.95 4.88 14.67
CA GLU A 157 -11.56 4.75 15.14
C GLU A 157 -10.80 3.66 14.38
N LYS A 158 -11.45 2.53 14.09
CA LYS A 158 -10.88 1.47 13.24
C LYS A 158 -10.56 2.02 11.85
N LYS A 159 -11.46 2.79 11.25
CA LYS A 159 -11.27 3.39 9.93
C LYS A 159 -10.12 4.40 9.90
N ILE A 160 -10.09 5.35 10.82
CA ILE A 160 -9.01 6.34 10.94
C ILE A 160 -7.67 5.63 11.13
N ARG A 161 -7.60 4.66 12.05
CA ARG A 161 -6.38 3.89 12.30
C ARG A 161 -5.94 3.13 11.05
N SER A 162 -6.86 2.54 10.29
CA SER A 162 -6.55 1.84 9.04
C SER A 162 -5.95 2.78 7.97
N ILE A 163 -6.51 3.98 7.81
CA ILE A 163 -5.99 5.01 6.90
C ILE A 163 -4.59 5.46 7.32
N ASP A 164 -4.40 5.76 8.61
CA ASP A 164 -3.10 6.18 9.14
C ASP A 164 -2.04 5.07 9.00
N CYS A 165 -2.39 3.83 9.32
CA CYS A 165 -1.49 2.69 9.11
C CYS A 165 -1.09 2.55 7.64
N SER A 166 -2.03 2.69 6.71
CA SER A 166 -1.75 2.63 5.27
C SER A 166 -0.83 3.75 4.82
N ARG A 167 -1.06 4.98 5.30
CA ARG A 167 -0.21 6.14 5.03
C ARG A 167 1.21 5.95 5.57
N CYS A 168 1.37 5.54 6.83
CA CYS A 168 2.68 5.31 7.43
C CYS A 168 3.44 4.18 6.72
N ARG A 169 2.76 3.10 6.32
CA ARG A 169 3.37 2.01 5.54
C ARG A 169 3.92 2.51 4.21
N LEU A 170 3.14 3.31 3.49
CA LEU A 170 3.54 3.88 2.20
C LEU A 170 4.76 4.80 2.32
N GLU A 171 4.86 5.56 3.41
CA GLU A 171 6.04 6.38 3.72
C GLU A 171 7.26 5.52 4.02
N ASN A 172 7.11 4.46 4.81
CA ASN A 172 8.20 3.55 5.17
C ASN A 172 8.75 2.80 3.95
N ILE A 173 7.87 2.22 3.12
CA ILE A 173 8.25 1.62 1.83
C ILE A 173 9.01 2.64 0.98
N GLY A 174 8.56 3.88 1.03
CA GLY A 174 9.19 4.95 0.30
C GLY A 174 10.61 5.27 0.70
N LYS A 175 10.88 5.30 2.02
CA LYS A 175 12.22 5.49 2.56
C LYS A 175 13.14 4.33 2.17
N ILE A 176 12.66 3.10 2.39
CA ILE A 176 13.40 1.86 2.07
C ILE A 176 13.76 1.82 0.57
N CYS A 177 12.79 2.09 -0.31
CA CYS A 177 13.03 2.14 -1.74
C CYS A 177 14.05 3.23 -2.10
N TYR A 178 13.87 4.45 -1.61
CA TYR A 178 14.78 5.56 -1.92
C TYR A 178 16.24 5.28 -1.49
N GLU A 179 16.44 4.68 -0.32
CA GLU A 179 17.78 4.34 0.20
C GLU A 179 18.49 3.28 -0.65
N ARG A 180 17.74 2.39 -1.29
CA ARG A 180 18.25 1.18 -1.93
C ARG A 180 18.17 1.18 -3.46
N THR A 181 17.47 2.14 -4.06
CA THR A 181 17.31 2.28 -5.52
C THR A 181 17.58 3.71 -5.99
N LYS A 182 18.50 4.41 -5.31
CA LYS A 182 18.77 5.84 -5.55
C LYS A 182 19.38 6.09 -6.93
N THR A 183 20.28 5.23 -7.38
CA THR A 183 20.98 5.36 -8.65
C THR A 183 20.51 4.32 -9.65
N ILE A 184 20.81 4.55 -10.94
CA ILE A 184 20.56 3.57 -12.01
C ILE A 184 21.26 2.24 -11.70
N GLN A 185 22.50 2.30 -11.19
CA GLN A 185 23.27 1.11 -10.82
C GLN A 185 22.60 0.31 -9.70
N ASP A 186 21.98 0.99 -8.72
CA ASP A 186 21.24 0.32 -7.65
C ASP A 186 20.01 -0.41 -8.19
N VAL A 187 19.28 0.21 -9.13
CA VAL A 187 18.11 -0.40 -9.78
C VAL A 187 18.52 -1.62 -10.62
N LEU A 188 19.62 -1.51 -11.38
CA LEU A 188 20.17 -2.63 -12.15
C LEU A 188 20.64 -3.75 -11.23
N ARG A 189 21.29 -3.41 -10.12
CA ARG A 189 21.70 -4.40 -9.10
C ARG A 189 20.49 -5.11 -8.50
N PHE A 190 19.43 -4.37 -8.17
CA PHE A 190 18.16 -4.96 -7.74
C PHE A 190 17.62 -5.93 -8.80
N LEU A 191 17.53 -5.51 -10.06
CA LEU A 191 17.02 -6.34 -11.15
C LEU A 191 17.85 -7.61 -11.33
N ASN A 192 19.18 -7.51 -11.21
CA ASN A 192 20.07 -8.67 -11.24
C ASN A 192 19.86 -9.60 -10.04
N ASN A 193 19.69 -9.06 -8.83
CA ASN A 193 19.36 -9.88 -7.66
C ASN A 193 18.00 -10.59 -7.84
N VAL A 194 17.01 -9.93 -8.45
CA VAL A 194 15.73 -10.58 -8.80
C VAL A 194 15.96 -11.71 -9.79
N LYS A 195 16.75 -11.49 -10.86
CA LYS A 195 17.13 -12.53 -11.83
C LYS A 195 17.78 -13.72 -11.12
N ASP A 196 18.71 -13.48 -10.20
CA ASP A 196 19.40 -14.52 -9.44
C ASP A 196 18.44 -15.27 -8.50
N HIS A 197 17.50 -14.57 -7.85
CA HIS A 197 16.51 -15.20 -6.97
C HIS A 197 15.45 -16.02 -7.70
N TYR A 198 14.99 -15.59 -8.88
CA TYR A 198 14.02 -16.33 -9.69
C TYR A 198 14.62 -17.56 -10.41
N ASN A 199 15.94 -17.71 -10.41
CA ASN A 199 16.62 -18.87 -10.99
C ASN A 199 16.61 -20.14 -10.09
N PHE A 200 15.93 -20.13 -8.93
CA PHE A 200 16.00 -21.20 -7.90
C PHE A 200 14.82 -22.18 -7.82
N ASP A 201 14.17 -22.52 -8.94
CA ASP A 201 13.31 -23.73 -9.02
C ASP A 201 14.05 -24.97 -9.58
N LYS A 202 15.40 -24.98 -9.56
CA LYS A 202 16.21 -26.15 -9.99
C LYS A 202 17.15 -26.74 -8.94
N SER A 203 16.93 -26.50 -7.65
CA SER A 203 17.71 -27.20 -6.61
C SER A 203 16.94 -27.46 -5.32
N ILE A 204 15.78 -28.12 -5.42
CA ILE A 204 15.34 -29.05 -4.38
C ILE A 204 15.00 -30.35 -5.10
N THR A 205 15.97 -31.26 -5.06
CA THR A 205 15.80 -32.68 -5.40
C THR A 205 15.27 -33.38 -4.16
#